data_AF-A0A7Y4QUV3-F1
#
_entry.id   AF-A0A7Y4QUV3-F1
#
_cell.length_a   1.000
_cell.length_b   1.000
_cell.length_c   1.000
_cell.angle_alpha   90.00
_cell.angle_beta   90.00
_cell.angle_gamma   90.00
#
_symmetry.space_group_name_H-M   'P 1'
#
loop_
_entity.id
_entity.type
_entity.pdbx_description
1 polymer ?
#
loop_
_entity_poly.entity_id
_entity_poly.type
_entity_poly.pdbx_seq_one_letter_code
_entity_poly.pdbx_strand_id
1 'polypeptide(L)' 'MKNQNKNDVKLTHADNDIYGIIEMYPFPVRFSFIESATSYTNDQLHKSITKLKQAGMIELVDLHARTYQIKTTENEKA' A
#
# COMPACT_ATOMS: atom_id res chain seq x y z
N MET A 1 13.39 -23.46 11.54
CA MET A 1 13.43 -22.31 12.47
C MET A 1 13.29 -21.03 11.66
N LYS A 2 12.34 -20.16 12.05
CA LYS A 2 12.17 -18.73 11.68
C LYS A 2 11.83 -18.47 10.19
N ASN A 3 10.85 -17.66 9.80
CA ASN A 3 9.95 -16.71 10.46
C ASN A 3 8.73 -16.57 9.55
N GLN A 4 7.55 -17.01 9.97
CA GLN A 4 6.30 -16.45 9.43
C GLN A 4 5.67 -15.65 10.55
N ASN A 5 6.24 -14.48 10.81
CA ASN A 5 5.49 -13.43 11.48
C ASN A 5 4.52 -12.89 10.42
N LYS A 6 3.45 -13.65 10.14
CA LYS A 6 2.23 -13.07 9.60
C LYS A 6 1.75 -12.14 10.73
N ASN A 7 2.26 -10.92 10.71
CA ASN A 7 1.63 -9.85 11.47
C ASN A 7 0.19 -9.86 10.95
N ASP A 8 -0.77 -10.32 11.75
CA ASP A 8 -2.20 -10.13 11.50
C ASP A 8 -2.47 -8.61 11.60
N VAL A 9 -2.00 -7.87 10.60
CA VAL A 9 -2.23 -6.44 10.49
C VAL A 9 -3.70 -6.30 10.17
N LYS A 10 -4.52 -6.06 11.19
CA LYS A 10 -5.95 -5.85 11.03
C LYS A 10 -6.17 -4.60 10.17
N LEU A 11 -6.46 -4.80 8.89
CA LEU A 11 -6.74 -3.73 7.94
C LEU A 11 -8.12 -3.13 8.21
N THR A 12 -8.21 -1.83 8.05
CA THR A 12 -9.46 -1.07 8.07
C THR A 12 -10.06 -1.03 6.66
N HIS A 13 -11.30 -0.54 6.53
CA HIS A 13 -11.92 -0.33 5.22
C HIS A 13 -11.08 0.62 4.36
N ALA A 14 -10.58 1.71 4.94
CA ALA A 14 -9.71 2.67 4.26
C ALA A 14 -8.40 2.03 3.76
N ASP A 15 -7.80 1.14 4.56
CA ASP A 15 -6.58 0.43 4.15
C ASP A 15 -6.85 -0.44 2.90
N ASN A 16 -7.98 -1.16 2.89
CA ASN A 16 -8.36 -2.02 1.77
C ASN A 16 -8.72 -1.22 0.52
N ASP A 17 -9.44 -0.10 0.65
CA ASP A 17 -9.78 0.75 -0.48
C ASP A 17 -8.52 1.33 -1.14
N ILE A 18 -7.58 1.84 -0.33
CA ILE A 18 -6.32 2.40 -0.82
C ILE A 18 -5.45 1.31 -1.47
N TYR A 19 -5.36 0.13 -0.85
CA TYR A 19 -4.67 -1.01 -1.44
C TYR A 19 -5.30 -1.39 -2.79
N GLY A 20 -6.63 -1.50 -2.85
CA GLY A 20 -7.36 -1.83 -4.08
C GLY A 20 -7.17 -0.80 -5.19
N ILE A 21 -7.09 0.49 -4.85
CA ILE A 21 -6.73 1.53 -5.82
C ILE A 21 -5.34 1.27 -6.40
N ILE A 22 -4.33 0.98 -5.57
CA ILE A 22 -2.96 0.74 -6.05
C ILE A 22 -2.90 -0.55 -6.88
N GLU A 23 -3.64 -1.59 -6.50
CA GLU A 23 -3.70 -2.88 -7.18
C GLU A 23 -4.41 -2.80 -8.55
N MET A 24 -5.40 -1.92 -8.70
CA MET A 24 -6.19 -1.78 -9.93
C MET A 24 -5.35 -1.26 -11.12
N TYR A 25 -4.24 -0.58 -10.86
CA TYR A 25 -3.40 -0.01 -11.92
C TYR A 25 -2.13 -0.85 -12.13
N PRO A 26 -1.78 -1.17 -13.39
CA PRO A 26 -0.57 -1.93 -13.72
C PRO A 26 0.72 -1.08 -13.58
N PHE A 27 0.60 0.17 -13.15
CA PHE A 27 1.69 1.12 -13.00
C PHE A 27 1.67 1.76 -11.60
N PRO A 28 2.81 2.23 -11.09
CA PRO A 28 2.88 2.90 -9.80
C PRO A 28 1.95 4.12 -9.72
N VAL A 29 1.22 4.23 -8.62
CA VAL A 29 0.17 5.21 -8.40
C VAL A 29 0.66 6.33 -7.49
N ARG A 30 0.50 7.59 -7.92
CA ARG A 30 0.87 8.77 -7.12
C ARG A 30 -0.07 8.97 -5.94
N PHE A 31 0.44 9.45 -4.81
CA PHE A 31 -0.37 9.82 -3.65
C PHE A 31 -1.54 10.74 -4.00
N SER A 32 -1.29 11.77 -4.82
CA SER A 32 -2.33 12.72 -5.23
C SER A 32 -3.46 12.07 -6.04
N PHE A 33 -3.16 10.99 -6.78
CA PHE A 33 -4.20 10.22 -7.46
C PHE A 33 -5.06 9.47 -6.46
N ILE A 34 -4.45 8.80 -5.48
CA ILE A 34 -5.16 8.09 -4.39
C ILE A 34 -6.04 9.08 -3.62
N GLU A 35 -5.52 10.27 -3.33
CA GLU A 35 -6.27 11.36 -2.70
C GLU A 35 -7.47 11.79 -3.54
N SER A 36 -7.32 11.95 -4.86
CA SER A 36 -8.43 12.30 -5.75
C SER A 36 -9.46 11.18 -5.95
N ALA A 37 -9.07 9.92 -5.74
CA ALA A 37 -9.90 8.74 -5.96
C ALA A 37 -10.71 8.31 -4.73
N THR A 38 -10.50 8.96 -3.57
CA THR A 38 -11.17 8.61 -2.31
C THR A 38 -11.72 9.86 -1.62
N SER A 39 -12.61 9.66 -0.66
CA SER A 39 -13.14 10.73 0.20
C SER A 39 -12.44 10.81 1.56
N TYR A 40 -11.28 10.15 1.70
CA TYR A 40 -10.54 10.10 2.95
C TYR A 40 -9.77 11.40 3.20
N THR A 41 -9.64 11.78 4.47
CA THR A 41 -8.79 12.93 4.82
C THR A 41 -7.32 12.60 4.55
N ASN A 42 -6.52 13.64 4.34
CA ASN A 42 -5.08 13.47 4.14
C ASN A 42 -4.42 12.65 5.27
N ASP A 43 -4.81 12.88 6.52
CA ASP A 43 -4.34 12.10 7.68
C ASP A 43 -4.71 10.62 7.61
N GLN A 44 -5.92 10.28 7.15
CA GLN A 44 -6.35 8.89 6.99
C GLN A 44 -5.53 8.22 5.89
N LEU A 45 -5.36 8.88 4.74
CA LEU A 45 -4.52 8.39 3.65
C LEU A 45 -3.07 8.14 4.10
N HIS A 46 -2.48 9.10 4.82
CA HIS A 46 -1.13 8.98 5.35
C HIS A 46 -0.97 7.81 6.33
N LYS A 47 -1.94 7.62 7.23
CA LYS A 47 -1.97 6.49 8.18
C LYS A 47 -2.05 5.16 7.46
N SER A 48 -2.97 5.03 6.50
CA SER A 48 -3.16 3.80 5.74
C SER A 48 -1.96 3.47 4.86
N ILE A 49 -1.40 4.44 4.13
CA ILE A 49 -0.18 4.23 3.35
C ILE A 49 0.99 3.78 4.24
N THR A 50 1.18 4.42 5.39
CA THR A 50 2.24 4.04 6.34
C THR A 50 2.03 2.60 6.83
N LYS A 51 0.80 2.25 7.18
CA LYS A 51 0.44 0.93 7.66
C LYS A 51 0.62 -0.15 6.59
N LEU A 52 0.18 0.08 5.36
CA LEU A 52 0.35 -0.84 4.23
C LEU A 52 1.84 -1.05 3.88
N LYS A 53 2.65 0.02 3.96
CA LYS A 53 4.12 -0.08 3.81
C LYS A 53 4.75 -0.90 4.92
N GLN A 54 4.37 -0.67 6.18
CA GLN A 54 4.87 -1.44 7.33
C GLN A 54 4.43 -2.90 7.28
N ALA A 55 3.26 -3.19 6.74
CA ALA A 55 2.77 -4.54 6.46
C ALA A 55 3.48 -5.20 5.27
N GLY A 56 4.31 -4.46 4.53
CA GLY A 56 5.03 -4.97 3.36
C GLY A 56 4.13 -5.22 2.14
N MET A 57 2.91 -4.68 2.12
CA MET A 57 1.94 -4.89 1.04
C MET A 57 2.17 -3.95 -0.15
N ILE A 58 2.69 -2.75 0.13
CA ILE A 58 3.04 -1.75 -0.88
C ILE A 58 4.44 -1.22 -0.64
N GLU A 59 5.05 -0.65 -1.67
CA GLU A 59 6.34 0.03 -1.57
C GLU A 59 6.30 1.42 -2.22
N LEU A 60 7.22 2.28 -1.79
CA LEU A 60 7.42 3.62 -2.34
C LEU A 60 8.51 3.52 -3.41
N VAL A 61 8.16 3.79 -4.66
CA VAL A 61 9.09 3.70 -5.80
C VAL A 61 9.66 5.04 -6.23
N ASP A 62 8.98 6.14 -5.89
CA ASP A 62 9.48 7.51 -6.11
C ASP A 62 9.13 8.38 -4.90
N LEU A 63 10.17 8.85 -4.21
CA LEU A 63 10.04 9.71 -3.03
C LEU A 63 9.53 11.11 -3.38
N HIS A 64 9.98 11.70 -4.50
CA HIS A 64 9.65 13.07 -4.86
C HIS A 64 8.19 13.18 -5.33
N ALA A 65 7.75 12.21 -6.13
CA ALA A 65 6.37 12.15 -6.61
C ALA A 65 5.42 11.41 -5.63
N ARG A 66 5.95 10.85 -4.54
CA ARG A 66 5.21 10.01 -3.58
C ARG A 66 4.39 8.93 -4.29
N THR A 67 5.09 8.10 -5.06
CA THR A 67 4.48 7.08 -5.92
C THR A 67 4.60 5.69 -5.31
N TYR A 68 3.49 4.95 -5.25
CA TYR A 68 3.41 3.65 -4.59
C TYR A 68 3.00 2.55 -5.57
N GLN A 69 3.48 1.33 -5.33
CA GLN A 69 3.05 0.14 -6.07
C GLN A 69 2.81 -1.03 -5.11
N ILE A 70 2.03 -2.02 -5.54
CA ILE A 70 1.90 -3.28 -4.81
C ILE A 70 3.26 -3.96 -4.79
N LYS A 71 3.67 -4.41 -3.61
CA LYS A 71 4.87 -5.23 -3.49
C LYS A 71 4.50 -6.65 -3.88
N THR A 72 4.83 -7.08 -5.09
CA THR A 72 4.62 -8.46 -5.50
C THR A 72 5.52 -9.38 -4.67
N THR A 73 4.93 -10.33 -3.96
CA THR A 73 5.66 -11.42 -3.32
C THR A 73 6.00 -12.50 -4.36
N GLU A 74 6.63 -12.14 -5.48
CA GLU A 74 7.17 -13.11 -6.45
C GLU A 74 8.53 -13.65 -5.98
N ASN A 75 8.57 -14.19 -4.77
CA ASN A 75 9.78 -14.81 -4.21
C ASN A 75 9.46 -16.14 -3.48
N GLU A 76 8.52 -16.92 -4.01
CA GLU A 76 8.41 -18.34 -3.67
C GLU A 76 8.59 -19.19 -4.93
N LYS A 77 9.78 -19.78 -5.05
CA LYS A 77 10.22 -20.85 -5.97
C LYS A 77 10.86 -20.42 -7.31
N ALA A 78 12.16 -20.15 -7.25
CA ALA A 78 13.12 -20.57 -8.28
C ALA A 78 14.25 -21.35 -7.61
#